data_AF-A0AB37TTC4-F1
#
_entry.id   AF-A0AB37TTC4-F1
#
_cell.length_a   1.000
_cell.length_b   1.000
_cell.length_c   1.000
_cell.angle_alpha   90.00
_cell.angle_beta   90.00
_cell.angle_gamma   90.00
#
_symmetry.space_group_name_H-M   'P 1'
#
loop_
_entity.id
_entity.type
_entity.pdbx_description
1 polymer ?
#
loop_
_entity_poly.entity_id
_entity_poly.type
_entity_poly.pdbx_seq_one_letter_code
_entity_poly.pdbx_strand_id
1 'polypeptide(L)'
;MTAVPESAARLSPEREAEIAARAEAATPGPWGTHRDLDAVYTIQARPRTTRDGMENDGDIATLAVGRSDAEGYANARFAAHAREDVPTLLAELAAVRAERDQAREAALHEAADHFVRMANREPDPHGYRARVMRGAANDIRRLIEEPVR
;
A
#
# COMPACT_ATOMS: atom_id res chain seq x y z
N MET A 1 2.09 6.82 -30.72
CA MET A 1 1.08 7.03 -29.66
C MET A 1 1.10 5.80 -28.76
N THR A 2 1.94 5.82 -27.74
CA THR A 2 2.04 4.75 -26.74
C THR A 2 0.85 4.87 -25.80
N ALA A 3 -0.01 3.85 -25.79
CA ALA A 3 -1.08 3.75 -24.80
C ALA A 3 -0.44 3.74 -23.41
N VAL A 4 -0.83 4.72 -22.58
CA VAL A 4 -0.56 4.65 -21.15
C VAL A 4 -1.23 3.37 -20.66
N PRO A 5 -0.50 2.42 -20.05
CA PRO A 5 -1.12 1.18 -19.60
C PRO A 5 -2.23 1.50 -18.62
N GLU A 6 -3.32 0.74 -18.72
CA GLU A 6 -4.51 0.74 -17.85
C GLU A 6 -4.18 0.52 -16.34
N SER A 7 -2.89 0.35 -16.01
CA SER A 7 -2.28 0.10 -14.70
C SER A 7 -1.84 1.39 -13.99
N ALA A 8 -2.72 2.38 -13.91
CA ALA A 8 -2.52 3.58 -13.08
C ALA A 8 -3.70 3.86 -12.14
N ALA A 9 -4.70 2.97 -12.11
CA ALA A 9 -5.79 3.05 -11.14
C ALA A 9 -5.25 2.73 -9.73
N ARG A 10 -5.56 3.60 -8.76
CA ARG A 10 -5.29 3.31 -7.35
C ARG A 10 -6.02 2.03 -6.95
N LEU A 11 -5.36 1.18 -6.17
CA LEU A 11 -5.98 0.01 -5.55
C LEU A 11 -7.19 0.45 -4.71
N SER A 12 -8.33 -0.22 -4.90
CA SER A 12 -9.49 -0.01 -4.03
C SER A 12 -9.25 -0.66 -2.65
N PRO A 13 -9.91 -0.19 -1.59
CA PRO A 13 -9.80 -0.81 -0.25
C PRO A 13 -10.16 -2.30 -0.26
N GLU A 14 -11.16 -2.69 -1.05
CA GLU A 14 -11.60 -4.09 -1.16
C GLU A 14 -10.49 -4.96 -1.77
N ARG A 15 -9.82 -4.45 -2.81
CA ARG A 15 -8.73 -5.18 -3.46
C ARG A 15 -7.51 -5.30 -2.54
N GLU A 16 -7.22 -4.30 -1.73
CA GLU A 16 -6.16 -4.37 -0.72
C GLU A 16 -6.46 -5.40 0.36
N ALA A 17 -7.69 -5.39 0.90
CA ALA A 17 -8.13 -6.38 1.88
C ALA A 17 -8.04 -7.80 1.32
N GLU A 18 -8.40 -7.99 0.05
CA GLU A 18 -8.28 -9.26 -0.64
C GLU A 18 -6.82 -9.72 -0.77
N ILE A 19 -5.90 -8.82 -1.17
CA ILE A 19 -4.47 -9.14 -1.27
C ILE A 19 -3.90 -9.47 0.12
N ALA A 20 -4.26 -8.69 1.15
CA ALA A 20 -3.84 -8.94 2.53
C ALA A 20 -4.31 -10.30 3.03
N ALA A 21 -5.58 -10.65 2.79
CA ALA A 21 -6.14 -11.95 3.18
C ALA A 21 -5.40 -13.12 2.48
N ARG A 22 -5.05 -12.98 1.21
CA ARG A 22 -4.26 -13.99 0.48
C ARG A 22 -2.84 -14.12 1.06
N ALA A 23 -2.21 -13.00 1.42
CA ALA A 23 -0.87 -13.00 2.01
C ALA A 23 -0.85 -13.66 3.40
N GLU A 24 -1.88 -13.42 4.21
CA GLU A 24 -2.03 -14.06 5.53
C GLU A 24 -2.36 -15.56 5.44
N ALA A 25 -3.17 -15.96 4.45
CA ALA A 25 -3.50 -17.36 4.24
C ALA A 25 -2.32 -18.20 3.67
N ALA A 26 -1.28 -17.55 3.15
CA ALA A 26 -0.11 -18.23 2.62
C ALA A 26 0.76 -18.85 3.73
N THR A 27 1.52 -19.89 3.39
CA THR A 27 2.47 -20.53 4.31
C THR A 27 3.35 -19.49 5.02
N PRO A 28 3.52 -19.57 6.36
CA PRO A 28 4.38 -18.63 7.09
C PRO A 28 5.81 -18.60 6.54
N GLY A 29 6.40 -17.40 6.51
CA GLY A 29 7.79 -17.19 6.09
C GLY A 29 8.83 -17.50 7.19
N PRO A 30 10.12 -17.27 6.88
CA PRO A 30 10.65 -16.90 5.57
C PRO A 30 10.57 -18.05 4.57
N TRP A 31 10.46 -17.73 3.28
CA TRP A 31 10.57 -18.71 2.20
C TRP A 31 11.98 -18.64 1.60
N GLY A 32 12.47 -19.73 1.04
CA GLY A 32 13.71 -19.72 0.27
C GLY A 32 13.63 -20.58 -0.97
N THR A 33 14.71 -20.57 -1.74
CA THR A 33 14.78 -21.28 -3.01
C THR A 33 15.82 -22.39 -2.94
N HIS A 34 15.48 -23.57 -3.44
CA HIS A 34 16.39 -24.67 -3.68
C HIS A 34 16.40 -25.02 -5.16
N ARG A 35 17.57 -25.42 -5.68
CA ARG A 35 17.75 -25.90 -7.05
C ARG A 35 18.32 -27.31 -6.99
N ASP A 36 17.64 -28.25 -7.60
CA ASP A 36 18.12 -29.64 -7.66
C ASP A 36 19.07 -29.88 -8.84
N LEU A 37 19.46 -31.14 -9.04
CA LEU A 37 20.38 -31.56 -10.10
C LEU A 37 19.72 -31.53 -11.49
N ASP A 38 18.40 -31.59 -11.55
CA ASP A 38 17.61 -31.52 -12.80
C ASP A 38 17.24 -30.06 -13.17
N ALA A 39 17.88 -29.09 -12.49
CA ALA A 39 17.68 -27.65 -12.65
C ALA A 39 16.26 -27.17 -12.31
N VAL A 40 15.52 -27.94 -11.52
CA VAL A 40 14.19 -27.57 -11.04
C VAL A 40 14.33 -26.68 -9.80
N TYR A 41 13.59 -25.58 -9.78
CA TYR A 41 13.55 -24.66 -8.64
C TYR A 41 12.35 -24.96 -7.75
N THR A 42 12.61 -25.14 -6.45
CA THR A 42 11.59 -25.34 -5.44
C THR A 42 11.62 -24.22 -4.43
N ILE A 43 10.44 -23.68 -4.10
CA ILE A 43 10.24 -22.73 -3.02
C ILE A 43 9.97 -23.51 -1.74
N GLN A 44 10.76 -23.26 -0.71
CA GLN A 44 10.77 -24.02 0.54
C GLN A 44 10.36 -23.15 1.71
N ALA A 45 9.58 -23.71 2.63
CA ALA A 45 9.19 -23.07 3.88
C ALA A 45 10.33 -23.16 4.90
N ARG A 46 10.75 -22.03 5.46
CA ARG A 46 11.75 -21.92 6.54
C ARG A 46 13.02 -22.78 6.32
N PRO A 47 13.70 -22.66 5.17
CA PRO A 47 14.94 -23.39 4.95
C PRO A 47 15.99 -22.94 5.97
N ARG A 48 16.74 -23.91 6.51
CA ARG A 48 17.74 -23.70 7.55
C ARG A 48 18.90 -24.69 7.39
N THR A 49 20.10 -24.24 7.72
CA THR A 49 21.27 -25.11 7.80
C THR A 49 21.34 -25.73 9.20
N THR A 50 21.41 -27.06 9.27
CA THR A 50 21.63 -27.83 10.50
C THR A 50 22.95 -28.59 10.42
N ARG A 51 23.28 -29.36 11.46
CA ARG A 51 24.48 -30.21 11.48
C ARG A 51 24.44 -31.27 10.38
N ASP A 52 23.25 -31.72 10.01
CA ASP A 52 23.03 -32.84 9.10
C ASP A 52 22.78 -32.38 7.64
N GLY A 53 22.77 -31.07 7.39
CA GLY A 53 22.64 -30.49 6.05
C GLY A 53 21.64 -29.33 6.00
N MET A 54 20.96 -29.20 4.85
CA MET A 54 19.87 -28.24 4.70
C MET A 54 18.53 -28.92 5.02
N GLU A 55 17.79 -28.33 5.95
CA GLU A 55 16.42 -28.72 6.30
C GLU A 55 15.43 -27.63 5.90
N ASN A 56 14.16 -27.99 5.74
CA ASN A 56 13.04 -27.06 5.56
C ASN A 56 11.76 -27.68 6.15
N ASP A 57 10.73 -26.86 6.32
CA ASP A 57 9.42 -27.27 6.87
C ASP A 57 8.45 -27.77 5.78
N GLY A 58 8.92 -27.93 4.54
CA GLY A 58 8.15 -28.42 3.40
C GLY A 58 8.34 -27.58 2.13
N ASP A 59 8.02 -28.19 1.01
CA ASP A 59 7.98 -27.53 -0.30
C ASP A 59 6.65 -26.80 -0.48
N ILE A 60 6.71 -25.53 -0.88
CA ILE A 60 5.56 -24.64 -1.10
C ILE A 60 5.12 -24.71 -2.56
N ALA A 61 6.08 -24.66 -3.48
CA ALA A 61 5.83 -24.67 -4.91
C ALA A 61 7.07 -25.15 -5.67
N THR A 62 6.84 -25.82 -6.80
CA THR A 62 7.89 -26.18 -7.75
C THR A 62 7.67 -25.39 -9.04
N LEU A 63 8.73 -24.74 -9.51
CA LEU A 63 8.72 -23.94 -10.73
C LEU A 63 9.32 -24.78 -11.84
N ALA A 64 8.53 -25.00 -12.90
CA ALA A 64 9.04 -25.58 -14.13
C ALA A 64 10.14 -24.66 -14.68
N VAL A 65 11.24 -25.27 -15.11
CA VAL A 65 12.38 -24.55 -15.68
C VAL A 65 11.88 -23.78 -16.92
N GLY A 66 12.12 -22.47 -16.93
CA GLY A 66 11.78 -21.60 -18.06
C GLY A 66 12.66 -21.89 -19.28
N ARG A 67 12.68 -20.98 -20.26
CA ARG A 67 13.54 -21.14 -21.45
C ARG A 67 15.03 -21.08 -21.10
N SER A 68 15.37 -20.55 -19.92
CA SER A 68 16.73 -20.52 -19.37
C SER A 68 16.75 -20.69 -17.85
N ASP A 69 17.89 -21.17 -17.33
CA ASP A 69 18.16 -21.31 -15.88
C ASP A 69 18.07 -19.97 -15.14
N ALA A 70 18.56 -18.89 -15.77
CA ALA A 70 18.53 -17.54 -15.21
C ALA A 70 17.11 -17.02 -14.96
N GLU A 71 16.17 -17.29 -15.89
CA GLU A 71 14.75 -16.94 -15.71
C GLU A 71 14.12 -17.74 -14.56
N GLY A 72 14.43 -19.04 -14.47
CA GLY A 72 13.97 -19.91 -13.37
C GLY A 72 14.43 -19.38 -12.01
N TYR A 73 15.72 -19.05 -11.89
CA TYR A 73 16.29 -18.45 -10.68
C TYR A 73 15.61 -17.14 -10.29
N ALA A 74 15.43 -16.23 -11.26
CA ALA A 74 14.82 -14.92 -11.01
C ALA A 74 13.37 -15.07 -10.52
N ASN A 75 12.58 -15.92 -11.19
CA ASN A 75 11.19 -16.19 -10.81
C ASN A 75 11.10 -16.85 -9.42
N ALA A 76 11.99 -17.80 -9.12
CA ALA A 76 12.01 -18.48 -7.84
C ALA A 76 12.32 -17.50 -6.70
N ARG A 77 13.32 -16.64 -6.89
CA ARG A 77 13.65 -15.61 -5.90
C ARG A 77 12.54 -14.60 -5.71
N PHE A 78 11.91 -14.15 -6.79
CA PHE A 78 10.77 -13.26 -6.71
C PHE A 78 9.63 -13.87 -5.89
N ALA A 79 9.28 -15.13 -6.17
CA ALA A 79 8.23 -15.83 -5.44
C ALA A 79 8.57 -16.04 -3.95
N ALA A 80 9.82 -16.37 -3.62
CA ALA A 80 10.26 -16.53 -2.24
C ALA A 80 10.17 -15.20 -1.45
N HIS A 81 10.65 -14.10 -2.02
CA HIS A 81 10.62 -12.79 -1.36
C HIS A 81 9.21 -12.19 -1.27
N ALA A 82 8.29 -12.55 -2.17
CA ALA A 82 6.91 -12.05 -2.14
C ALA A 82 6.21 -12.27 -0.78
N ARG A 83 6.58 -13.31 -0.02
CA ARG A 83 6.01 -13.56 1.31
C ARG A 83 6.33 -12.46 2.32
N GLU A 84 7.47 -11.80 2.19
CA GLU A 84 7.90 -10.70 3.05
C GLU A 84 7.55 -9.34 2.42
N ASP A 85 7.82 -9.20 1.13
CA ASP A 85 7.63 -7.93 0.40
C ASP A 85 6.17 -7.49 0.35
N VAL A 86 5.21 -8.40 0.12
CA VAL A 86 3.79 -8.03 -0.01
C VAL A 86 3.22 -7.44 1.28
N PRO A 87 3.38 -8.07 2.47
CA PRO A 87 2.98 -7.45 3.74
C PRO A 87 3.66 -6.11 3.99
N THR A 88 4.96 -5.98 3.72
CA THR A 88 5.69 -4.71 3.89
C THR A 88 5.10 -3.62 3.00
N LEU A 89 4.86 -3.91 1.71
CA LEU A 89 4.29 -2.95 0.77
C LEU A 89 2.86 -2.52 1.15
N LEU A 90 2.04 -3.42 1.70
CA LEU A 90 0.71 -3.08 2.21
C LEU A 90 0.78 -2.17 3.44
N ALA A 91 1.74 -2.42 4.35
CA ALA A 91 1.96 -1.56 5.51
C ALA A 91 2.41 -0.15 5.09
N GLU A 92 3.35 -0.05 4.16
CA GLU A 92 3.81 1.23 3.60
C GLU A 92 2.66 1.98 2.88
N LEU A 93 1.85 1.27 2.10
CA LEU A 93 0.70 1.88 1.43
C LEU A 93 -0.32 2.43 2.44
N ALA A 94 -0.57 1.72 3.53
CA ALA A 94 -1.43 2.19 4.61
C ALA A 94 -0.85 3.45 5.29
N ALA A 95 0.45 3.46 5.56
CA ALA A 95 1.14 4.61 6.15
C ALA A 95 1.05 5.86 5.25
N VAL A 96 1.40 5.72 3.96
CA VAL A 96 1.33 6.83 2.99
C VAL A 96 -0.11 7.36 2.84
N ARG A 97 -1.13 6.50 2.92
CA ARG A 97 -2.53 6.94 2.91
C ARG A 97 -2.91 7.70 4.17
N ALA A 98 -2.49 7.23 5.34
CA ALA A 98 -2.71 7.94 6.59
C ALA A 98 -2.05 9.32 6.58
N GLU A 99 -0.80 9.43 6.12
CA GLU A 99 -0.10 10.70 5.96
C GLU A 99 -0.83 11.65 5.00
N ARG A 100 -1.27 11.15 3.84
CA ARG A 100 -2.06 11.92 2.88
C ARG A 100 -3.34 12.46 3.51
N ASP A 101 -4.06 11.61 4.25
CA ASP A 101 -5.35 11.97 4.84
C ASP A 101 -5.16 13.00 5.96
N GLN A 102 -4.13 12.86 6.79
CA GLN A 102 -3.73 13.86 7.77
C GLN A 102 -3.34 15.20 7.13
N ALA A 103 -2.53 15.18 6.06
CA ALA A 103 -2.14 16.38 5.35
C ALA A 103 -3.35 17.09 4.72
N ARG A 104 -4.30 16.31 4.19
CA ARG A 104 -5.55 16.85 3.63
C ARG A 104 -6.41 17.49 4.70
N GLU A 105 -6.59 16.83 5.84
CA GLU A 105 -7.34 17.37 6.98
C GLU A 105 -6.70 18.65 7.52
N ALA A 106 -5.37 18.66 7.71
CA ALA A 106 -4.63 19.84 8.14
C ALA A 106 -4.81 21.03 7.16
N ALA A 107 -4.73 20.78 5.86
CA ALA A 107 -4.95 21.81 4.84
C ALA A 107 -6.39 22.36 4.86
N LEU A 108 -7.39 21.51 5.12
CA LEU A 108 -8.79 21.94 5.27
C LEU A 108 -8.98 22.79 6.53
N HIS A 109 -8.37 22.41 7.66
CA HIS A 109 -8.40 23.22 8.87
C HIS A 109 -7.74 24.59 8.66
N GLU A 110 -6.56 24.62 8.04
CA GLU A 110 -5.87 25.87 7.73
C GLU A 110 -6.71 26.78 6.83
N ALA A 111 -7.37 26.22 5.82
CA ALA A 111 -8.27 26.94 4.93
C ALA A 111 -9.48 27.52 5.69
N ALA A 112 -10.13 26.74 6.56
CA ALA A 112 -11.24 27.22 7.38
C ALA A 112 -10.81 28.38 8.29
N ASP A 113 -9.65 28.26 8.94
CA ASP A 113 -9.10 29.30 9.80
C ASP A 113 -8.71 30.55 9.02
N HIS A 114 -8.21 30.39 7.78
CA HIS A 114 -7.95 31.50 6.88
C HIS A 114 -9.23 32.29 6.58
N PHE A 115 -10.34 31.61 6.26
CA PHE A 115 -11.62 32.26 6.04
C PHE A 115 -12.16 32.97 7.29
N VAL A 116 -12.01 32.39 8.48
CA VAL A 116 -12.37 33.06 9.74
C VAL A 116 -11.52 34.31 9.97
N ARG A 117 -10.21 34.24 9.74
CA ARG A 117 -9.32 35.42 9.85
C ARG A 117 -9.73 36.51 8.87
N MET A 118 -10.07 36.15 7.63
CA MET A 118 -10.59 37.09 6.64
C MET A 118 -11.90 37.73 7.08
N ALA A 119 -12.81 36.98 7.70
CA ALA A 119 -14.08 37.49 8.20
C ALA A 119 -13.91 38.54 9.31
N ASN A 120 -12.81 38.47 10.06
CA ASN A 120 -12.54 39.33 11.22
C ASN A 120 -11.62 40.51 10.91
N ARG A 121 -10.92 40.50 9.77
CA ARG A 121 -9.89 41.51 9.43
C ARG A 121 -10.45 42.82 8.88
N GLU A 122 -11.58 42.79 8.20
CA GLU A 122 -12.08 43.95 7.46
C GLU A 122 -13.42 44.43 8.04
N PRO A 123 -13.54 45.70 8.46
CA PRO A 123 -14.80 46.26 8.90
C PRO A 123 -15.75 46.33 7.71
N ASP A 124 -16.68 45.38 7.66
CA ASP A 124 -17.76 45.36 6.69
C ASP A 124 -18.97 46.10 7.28
N PRO A 125 -19.33 47.29 6.75
CA PRO A 125 -20.44 48.09 7.28
C PRO A 125 -21.78 47.34 7.27
N HIS A 126 -21.94 46.34 6.40
CA HIS A 126 -23.16 45.54 6.28
C HIS A 126 -23.00 44.10 6.79
N GLY A 127 -21.79 43.69 7.16
CA GLY A 127 -21.46 42.35 7.67
C GLY A 127 -21.70 41.21 6.67
N TYR A 128 -21.96 41.50 5.40
CA TYR A 128 -22.24 40.51 4.35
C TYR A 128 -21.03 39.61 4.07
N ARG A 129 -19.86 40.20 3.82
CA ARG A 129 -18.60 39.49 3.58
C ARG A 129 -18.21 38.62 4.78
N ALA A 130 -18.30 39.16 5.99
CA ALA A 130 -17.98 38.40 7.19
C ALA A 130 -18.91 37.17 7.37
N ARG A 131 -20.19 37.30 6.96
CA ARG A 131 -21.15 36.19 6.96
C ARG A 131 -20.81 35.14 5.91
N VAL A 132 -20.47 35.55 4.69
CA VAL A 132 -20.05 34.64 3.59
C VAL A 132 -18.79 33.88 3.97
N MET A 133 -17.77 34.56 4.49
CA MET A 133 -16.50 33.93 4.87
C MET A 133 -16.68 32.95 6.04
N ARG A 134 -17.51 33.28 7.03
CA ARG A 134 -17.87 32.34 8.10
C ARG A 134 -18.68 31.14 7.59
N GLY A 135 -19.57 31.37 6.61
CA GLY A 135 -20.29 30.31 5.90
C GLY A 135 -19.31 29.33 5.22
N ALA A 136 -18.37 29.84 4.42
CA ALA A 136 -17.34 29.04 3.76
C ALA A 136 -16.47 28.25 4.75
N ALA A 137 -16.08 28.86 5.88
CA ALA A 137 -15.34 28.16 6.93
C ALA A 137 -16.14 27.00 7.55
N ASN A 138 -17.45 27.20 7.77
CA ASN A 138 -18.32 26.15 8.29
C ASN A 138 -18.54 25.03 7.27
N ASP A 139 -18.69 25.36 5.98
CA ASP A 139 -18.80 24.36 4.92
C ASP A 139 -17.55 23.48 4.83
N ILE A 140 -16.35 24.08 4.94
CA ILE A 140 -15.08 23.34 4.96
C ILE A 140 -14.98 22.44 6.19
N ARG A 141 -15.39 22.91 7.38
CA ARG A 141 -15.42 22.07 8.59
C ARG A 141 -16.39 20.90 8.43
N ARG A 142 -17.54 21.11 7.80
CA ARG A 142 -18.48 20.03 7.50
C ARG A 142 -17.85 18.97 6.58
N LEU A 143 -17.02 19.38 5.61
CA LEU A 143 -16.29 18.45 4.75
C LEU A 143 -15.21 17.63 5.48
N ILE A 144 -14.73 18.09 6.64
CA ILE A 144 -13.82 17.32 7.51
C ILE A 144 -14.61 16.29 8.33
N GLU A 145 -15.78 16.68 8.87
CA GLU A 145 -16.62 15.85 9.72
C GLU A 145 -17.38 14.74 8.95
N GLU A 146 -17.68 14.98 7.67
CA GLU A 146 -18.29 14.00 6.77
C GLU A 146 -17.28 13.55 5.70
N PRO A 147 -16.29 12.70 6.05
CA PRO A 147 -15.39 12.16 5.05
C PRO A 147 -16.22 11.37 4.02
N VAL A 148 -16.09 11.76 2.75
CA VAL A 148 -16.74 11.09 1.61
C VAL A 148 -16.44 9.59 1.72
N ARG A 149 -17.50 8.81 2.01
CA ARG A 149 -17.45 7.35 2.12
C ARG A 149 -17.21 6.69 0.76
#